data_AF-A0A7S0QFB1-F1
#
_entry.id   AF-A0A7S0QFB1-F1
#
_cell.length_a   1.000
_cell.length_b   1.000
_cell.length_c   1.000
_cell.angle_alpha   90.00
_cell.angle_beta   90.00
_cell.angle_gamma   90.00
#
_symmetry.space_group_name_H-M   'P 1'
#
loop_
_entity.id
_entity.type
_entity.pdbx_description
1 polymer ?
#
loop_
_entity_poly.entity_id
_entity_poly.type
_entity_poly.pdbx_seq_one_letter_code
_entity_poly.pdbx_strand_id
1 'polypeptide(L)'
;DGATGPSQRAIAVSPAGDRVAVSLGSNVAMAKYRAGSAALEKASELSTSECHTEDLREIAFHPKADLLLTLDDGAAALWSLAGGKEGGARVALLRPDAGGPAGGPAPVGQARPK
;
A
#
# COMPACT_ATOMS: atom_id res chain seq x y z
N ASP A 1 1.94 19.48 21.68
CA ASP A 1 2.79 18.32 21.34
C ASP A 1 1.95 17.15 20.86
N GLY A 2 1.83 16.99 19.54
CA GLY A 2 1.01 15.97 18.90
C GLY A 2 1.77 14.66 18.78
N ALA A 3 1.75 13.83 19.82
CA ALA A 3 2.15 12.45 19.71
C ALA A 3 1.08 11.72 18.86
N THR A 4 1.35 11.62 17.56
CA THR A 4 0.69 10.67 16.66
C THR A 4 0.76 9.29 17.33
N GLY A 5 -0.38 8.60 17.41
CA GLY A 5 -0.48 7.26 18.01
C GLY A 5 0.54 6.27 17.41
N PRO A 6 0.65 5.05 17.99
CA PRO A 6 1.70 4.10 17.61
C PRO A 6 1.73 3.98 16.08
N SER A 7 2.89 4.27 15.47
CA SER A 7 3.09 4.12 14.04
C SER A 7 2.93 2.64 13.71
N GLN A 8 1.71 2.25 13.32
CA GLN A 8 1.39 0.87 13.03
C GLN A 8 2.09 0.53 11.72
N ARG A 9 3.20 -0.20 11.85
CA ARG A 9 3.97 -0.70 10.71
C ARG A 9 3.60 -2.15 10.50
N ALA A 10 3.16 -2.47 9.30
CA ALA A 10 2.89 -3.83 8.87
C ALA A 10 4.12 -4.38 8.13
N ILE A 11 4.40 -5.66 8.35
CA ILE A 11 5.49 -6.40 7.70
C ILE A 11 4.97 -7.74 7.22
N ALA A 12 5.42 -8.16 6.03
CA ALA A 12 5.12 -9.48 5.50
C ALA A 12 6.33 -10.09 4.81
N VAL A 13 6.44 -11.41 4.85
CA VAL A 13 7.46 -12.19 4.12
C VAL A 13 6.75 -13.01 3.05
N SER A 14 7.29 -12.99 1.85
CA SER A 14 6.79 -13.82 0.76
C SER A 14 6.87 -15.32 1.13
N PRO A 15 5.89 -16.15 0.74
CA PRO A 15 5.93 -17.59 0.98
C PRO A 15 7.10 -18.30 0.31
N ALA A 16 7.59 -17.75 -0.80
CA ALA A 16 8.80 -18.23 -1.48
C ALA A 16 10.08 -17.93 -0.68
N GLY A 17 10.02 -17.07 0.33
CA GLY A 17 11.14 -16.74 1.20
C GLY A 17 12.20 -15.85 0.54
N ASP A 18 11.88 -15.20 -0.58
CA ASP A 18 12.82 -14.39 -1.37
C ASP A 18 12.59 -12.88 -1.23
N ARG A 19 11.48 -12.46 -0.59
CA ARG A 19 11.07 -11.05 -0.44
C ARG A 19 10.47 -10.75 0.92
N VAL A 20 10.66 -9.51 1.34
CA VAL A 20 9.98 -8.87 2.47
C VAL A 20 9.33 -7.57 2.02
N ALA A 21 8.17 -7.26 2.59
CA ALA A 21 7.46 -6.01 2.37
C ALA A 21 7.21 -5.32 3.72
N VAL A 22 7.34 -4.00 3.77
CA VAL A 22 7.16 -3.18 4.96
C VAL A 22 6.35 -1.94 4.60
N SER A 23 5.33 -1.60 5.39
CA SER A 23 4.61 -0.34 5.21
C SER A 23 5.44 0.86 5.68
N LEU A 24 5.41 1.93 4.89
CA LEU A 24 6.06 3.22 5.12
C LEU A 24 5.03 4.32 4.86
N GLY A 25 4.17 4.57 5.84
CA GLY A 25 2.99 5.41 5.65
C GLY A 25 2.02 4.77 4.66
N SER A 26 1.69 5.48 3.59
CA SER A 26 0.88 4.96 2.49
C SER A 26 1.66 4.14 1.46
N ASN A 27 2.99 4.08 1.49
CA ASN A 27 3.77 3.30 0.52
C ASN A 27 4.26 1.96 1.11
N VAL A 28 4.73 1.08 0.22
CA VAL A 28 5.35 -0.19 0.61
C VAL A 28 6.80 -0.22 0.15
N ALA A 29 7.73 -0.40 1.08
CA ALA A 29 9.10 -0.80 0.74
C ALA A 29 9.17 -2.31 0.60
N MET A 30 9.76 -2.77 -0.50
CA MET A 30 10.00 -4.17 -0.78
C MET A 30 11.48 -4.43 -0.93
N ALA A 31 12.02 -5.39 -0.18
CA ALA A 31 13.40 -5.81 -0.30
C ALA A 31 13.49 -7.29 -0.65
N LYS A 32 14.53 -7.68 -1.41
CA LYS A 32 14.87 -9.09 -1.58
C LYS A 32 15.57 -9.59 -0.33
N TYR A 33 15.22 -10.80 0.05
CA TYR A 33 15.76 -11.52 1.17
C TYR A 33 16.28 -12.87 0.69
N ARG A 34 17.38 -13.34 1.27
CA ARG A 34 17.89 -14.70 1.07
C ARG A 34 18.07 -15.34 2.43
N ALA A 35 17.44 -16.49 2.64
CA ALA A 35 17.66 -17.27 3.86
C ALA A 35 19.16 -17.54 4.05
N GLY A 36 19.69 -17.16 5.22
CA GLY A 36 21.12 -17.28 5.55
C GLY A 36 21.99 -16.06 5.17
N SER A 37 21.42 -15.03 4.54
CA SER A 37 22.08 -13.72 4.39
C SER A 37 21.75 -12.81 5.56
N ALA A 38 22.75 -12.12 6.11
CA ALA A 38 22.54 -11.09 7.13
C ALA A 38 22.06 -9.75 6.56
N ALA A 39 21.94 -9.63 5.23
CA ALA A 39 21.59 -8.39 4.55
C ALA A 39 20.33 -8.53 3.70
N LEU A 40 19.46 -7.52 3.80
CA LEU A 40 18.43 -7.23 2.81
C LEU A 40 19.08 -6.54 1.62
N GLU A 41 18.71 -6.95 0.40
CA GLU A 41 19.15 -6.23 -0.79
C GLU A 41 18.38 -4.92 -0.95
N LYS A 42 18.82 -4.06 -1.89
CA LYS A 42 18.22 -2.75 -2.18
C LYS A 42 16.69 -2.84 -2.21
N ALA A 43 16.05 -1.96 -1.43
CA ALA A 43 14.60 -1.85 -1.43
C ALA A 43 14.11 -1.14 -2.70
N SER A 44 13.08 -1.71 -3.32
CA SER A 44 12.24 -1.04 -4.30
C SER A 44 10.99 -0.52 -3.59
N GLU A 45 10.45 0.61 -4.04
CA GLU A 45 9.22 1.17 -3.46
C GLU A 45 8.03 0.92 -4.39
N LEU A 46 6.94 0.41 -3.82
CA LEU A 46 5.64 0.35 -4.46
C LEU A 46 4.83 1.54 -3.94
N SER A 47 4.57 2.50 -4.84
CA SER A 47 3.69 3.62 -4.53
C SER A 47 2.23 3.17 -4.61
N THR A 48 1.46 3.47 -3.58
CA THR A 48 0.03 3.11 -3.53
C THR A 48 -0.90 4.32 -3.51
N SER A 49 -0.34 5.52 -3.73
CA SER A 49 -1.03 6.81 -3.66
C SER A 49 -2.30 6.92 -4.53
N GLU A 50 -2.44 6.06 -5.54
CA GLU A 50 -3.63 5.99 -6.39
C GLU A 50 -4.83 5.25 -5.76
N CYS A 51 -4.65 4.53 -4.66
CA CYS A 51 -5.73 3.84 -3.95
C CYS A 51 -5.79 4.14 -2.47
N HIS A 52 -4.65 4.35 -1.82
CA HIS A 52 -4.59 4.57 -0.37
C HIS A 52 -4.28 6.04 -0.10
N THR A 53 -5.16 6.68 0.67
CA THR A 53 -4.98 8.08 1.11
C THR A 53 -4.47 8.17 2.54
N GLU A 54 -4.60 7.07 3.29
CA GLU A 54 -4.18 6.95 4.68
C GLU A 54 -3.00 5.98 4.82
N ASP A 55 -2.46 5.89 6.03
CA ASP A 55 -1.40 4.95 6.36
C ASP A 55 -1.89 3.50 6.20
N LEU A 56 -1.05 2.66 5.60
CA LEU A 56 -1.35 1.25 5.44
C LEU A 56 -1.44 0.56 6.79
N ARG A 57 -2.57 -0.08 7.04
CA ARG A 57 -2.84 -0.86 8.25
C ARG A 57 -2.28 -2.26 8.16
N GLU A 58 -2.35 -2.86 6.97
CA GLU A 58 -2.04 -4.27 6.78
C GLU A 58 -1.44 -4.53 5.39
N ILE A 59 -0.52 -5.48 5.35
CA ILE A 59 0.05 -6.02 4.11
C ILE A 59 0.14 -7.54 4.20
N ALA A 60 -0.15 -8.23 3.10
CA ALA A 60 -0.09 -9.69 3.04
C ALA A 60 0.35 -10.18 1.66
N PHE A 61 1.33 -11.07 1.62
CA PHE A 61 1.65 -11.79 0.39
C PHE A 61 0.63 -12.91 0.15
N HIS A 62 0.25 -13.11 -1.11
CA HIS A 62 -0.55 -14.25 -1.48
C HIS A 62 0.26 -15.55 -1.30
N PRO A 63 -0.33 -16.63 -0.74
CA PRO A 63 0.40 -17.83 -0.34
C PRO A 63 1.03 -18.63 -1.50
N LYS A 64 0.57 -18.43 -2.74
CA LYS A 64 0.97 -19.26 -3.90
C LYS A 64 1.39 -18.47 -5.15
N ALA A 65 1.26 -17.15 -5.13
CA ALA A 65 1.43 -16.33 -6.33
C ALA A 65 2.18 -15.05 -5.96
N ASP A 66 2.84 -14.45 -6.94
CA ASP A 66 3.55 -13.16 -6.82
C ASP A 66 2.55 -11.99 -6.72
N LEU A 67 1.71 -12.03 -5.69
CA LEU A 67 0.72 -11.01 -5.38
C LEU A 67 0.94 -10.46 -3.98
N LEU A 68 0.65 -9.17 -3.82
CA LEU A 68 0.65 -8.47 -2.55
C LEU A 68 -0.71 -7.79 -2.35
N LEU A 69 -1.31 -7.98 -1.19
CA LEU A 69 -2.48 -7.25 -0.74
C LEU A 69 -2.03 -6.11 0.19
N THR A 70 -2.56 -4.91 -0.04
CA THR A 70 -2.39 -3.74 0.82
C THR A 70 -3.77 -3.24 1.26
N LEU A 71 -3.87 -2.80 2.51
CA LEU A 71 -5.12 -2.33 3.09
C LEU A 71 -4.87 -1.02 3.86
N ASP A 72 -5.71 -0.02 3.59
CA ASP A 72 -5.92 1.13 4.46
C ASP A 72 -7.38 1.18 4.93
N ASP A 73 -7.75 2.24 5.64
CA ASP A 73 -9.09 2.37 6.22
C ASP A 73 -10.21 2.48 5.14
N GLY A 74 -9.87 2.78 3.88
CA GLY A 74 -10.85 3.05 2.82
C GLY A 74 -10.85 2.06 1.64
N ALA A 75 -9.75 1.31 1.45
CA ALA A 75 -9.61 0.42 0.30
C ALA A 75 -8.67 -0.75 0.59
N ALA A 76 -8.88 -1.86 -0.13
CA ALA A 76 -7.91 -2.93 -0.28
C ALA A 76 -7.44 -3.00 -1.73
N ALA A 77 -6.13 -3.00 -1.97
CA ALA A 77 -5.56 -3.10 -3.31
C ALA A 77 -4.73 -4.38 -3.45
N LEU A 78 -4.89 -5.05 -4.59
CA LEU A 78 -4.11 -6.24 -4.94
C LEU A 78 -3.12 -5.87 -6.04
N TRP A 79 -1.86 -6.24 -5.84
CA TRP A 79 -0.74 -5.90 -6.70
C TRP A 79 -0.11 -7.16 -7.26
N SER A 80 0.12 -7.20 -8.56
CA SER A 80 0.96 -8.20 -9.22
C SER A 80 2.41 -7.75 -9.21
N LEU A 81 3.27 -8.61 -8.66
CA LEU A 81 4.72 -8.41 -8.62
C LEU A 81 5.43 -9.15 -9.75
N ALA A 82 4.67 -9.84 -10.60
CA ALA A 82 5.19 -10.54 -11.76
C ALA A 82 5.61 -9.55 -12.87
N GLY A 83 6.73 -9.83 -13.54
CA GLY A 83 7.14 -9.08 -14.74
C GLY A 83 8.18 -7.98 -14.51
N GLY A 84 8.82 -7.90 -13.34
CA GLY A 84 10.05 -7.11 -13.14
C GLY A 84 9.88 -5.60 -13.19
N LYS A 85 8.65 -5.06 -13.25
CA LYS A 85 8.41 -3.65 -12.98
C LYS A 85 8.73 -3.39 -11.51
N GLU A 86 9.80 -2.65 -11.26
CA GLU A 86 10.12 -2.10 -9.94
C GLU A 86 8.87 -1.33 -9.46
N GLY A 87 8.14 -1.90 -8.49
CA GLY A 87 6.89 -1.35 -7.98
C GLY A 87 5.67 -2.24 -8.11
N GLY A 88 5.61 -3.21 -9.05
CA GLY A 88 4.41 -4.02 -9.26
C GLY A 88 3.25 -3.26 -9.93
N ALA A 89 2.21 -3.98 -10.34
CA ALA A 89 1.05 -3.44 -11.05
C ALA A 89 -0.24 -3.74 -10.29
N ARG A 90 -1.08 -2.73 -10.03
CA ARG A 90 -2.38 -2.94 -9.39
C ARG A 90 -3.29 -3.74 -10.32
N VAL A 91 -3.75 -4.89 -9.85
CA VAL A 91 -4.63 -5.80 -10.61
C VAL A 91 -6.07 -5.77 -10.11
N ALA A 92 -6.30 -5.37 -8.86
CA ALA A 92 -7.64 -5.18 -8.33
C ALA A 92 -7.67 -4.10 -7.24
N LEU A 93 -8.84 -3.48 -7.08
CA LEU A 93 -9.14 -2.53 -6.03
C LEU A 93 -10.52 -2.85 -5.47
N LEU A 94 -10.61 -3.09 -4.17
CA LEU A 94 -11.84 -3.25 -3.42
C LEU A 94 -12.08 -1.99 -2.59
N ARG A 95 -13.22 -1.35 -2.78
CA ARG A 95 -13.70 -0.25 -1.93
C ARG A 95 -15.02 -0.68 -1.29
N PRO A 96 -15.07 -0.92 0.03
CA PRO A 96 -16.29 -1.35 0.71
C PRO A 96 -17.42 -0.31 0.58
N ASP A 97 -17.08 0.98 0.49
CA ASP A 97 -18.06 2.08 0.42
C ASP A 97 -18.43 2.55 -1.00
N ALA A 98 -18.20 1.74 -2.05
CA ALA A 98 -18.61 2.09 -3.41
C ALA A 98 -20.15 1.99 -3.65
N GLY A 99 -20.94 2.39 -2.65
CA GLY A 99 -22.38 2.63 -2.73
C GLY A 99 -22.72 4.10 -2.47
N GLY A 100 -22.80 4.92 -3.52
CA GLY A 100 -23.41 6.27 -3.50
C GLY A 100 -22.43 7.46 -3.62
N PRO A 101 -22.86 8.61 -4.20
CA PRO A 101 -21.96 9.73 -4.47
C PRO A 101 -21.55 10.46 -3.20
N ALA A 102 -20.23 10.57 -3.05
CA ALA A 102 -19.43 11.55 -2.31
C ALA A 102 -20.19 12.55 -1.41
N GLY A 103 -20.08 12.33 -0.10
CA GLY A 103 -20.05 13.42 0.87
C GLY A 103 -18.72 14.17 0.79
N GLY A 104 -18.44 14.81 -0.35
CA GLY A 104 -17.38 15.82 -0.43
C GLY A 104 -17.86 17.11 0.24
N PRO A 105 -16.98 17.90 0.87
CA PRO A 105 -17.36 19.23 1.35
C PRO A 105 -17.87 20.05 0.16
N ALA A 106 -19.00 20.73 0.35
CA ALA A 106 -19.61 21.58 -0.67
C ALA A 106 -18.58 22.54 -1.28
N PRO A 107 -18.57 22.77 -2.60
CA PRO A 107 -17.66 23.74 -3.20
C PRO A 107 -17.94 25.11 -2.58
N VAL A 108 -16.96 25.64 -1.83
CA VAL A 108 -16.94 27.04 -1.39
C VAL A 108 -17.06 27.90 -2.64
N GLY A 109 -18.16 28.66 -2.70
CA GLY A 109 -18.47 29.54 -3.81
C GLY A 109 -17.33 30.50 -4.09
N GLN A 110 -16.77 30.42 -5.30
CA GLN A 110 -15.96 31.51 -5.82
C GLN A 110 -16.91 32.67 -6.12
N ALA A 111 -16.87 33.69 -5.26
CA ALA A 111 -17.43 35.00 -5.55
C ALA A 111 -16.74 35.56 -6.81
N ARG A 112 -17.53 35.84 -7.84
CA ARG A 112 -17.07 36.68 -8.97
C ARG A 112 -17.00 38.14 -8.50
N PRO A 113 -15.91 38.88 -8.75
CA PRO A 113 -15.91 40.31 -8.56
C PRO A 113 -16.78 41.01 -9.61
N LYS A 114 -17.33 42.16 -9.22
CA LYS A 114 -18.18 43.06 -10.02
C LYS A 114 -17.50 43.59 -11.27
#